data_AF-A0AAX1NFQ0-F1
#
_entry.id   AF-A0AAX1NFQ0-F1
#
_cell.length_a   1.000
_cell.length_b   1.000
_cell.length_c   1.000
_cell.angle_alpha   90.00
_cell.angle_beta   90.00
_cell.angle_gamma   90.00
#
_symmetry.space_group_name_H-M   'P 1'
#
loop_
_entity.id
_entity.type
_entity.pdbx_description
1 polymer ?
#
loop_
_entity_poly.entity_id
_entity_poly.type
_entity_poly.pdbx_seq_one_letter_code
_entity_poly.pdbx_strand_id
1 'polypeptide(L)'
;MNEFKERYKSFSNIDLLRIIENKSEYQPIAIEAAETEIDERNISVQEQQEAKLIFDKEKEEKKLKFEKKAAIGRNVKEVFMGVFETIHPIQESSPSTEKLIRLTTIVFGVITIAKLFKEMGFVLYLLSGDFGSWDLSVLEVLLPFILFPSATLLFGLRKKIGWILLTSYLTYSAVSTLGLLFLNWNSEPSGIPALESLFPQTSLITYIVMLLFYGGFISILIKAEVKNSYNIESKTSLKTIGFSVVATLFLIGSYFFT
;
A
#
# COMPACT_ATOMS: atom_id res chain seq x y z
N MET A 1 28.54 -31.42 18.01
CA MET A 1 28.72 -30.22 18.87
C MET A 1 27.44 -29.42 18.78
N ASN A 2 26.77 -29.11 19.89
CA ASN A 2 25.49 -28.40 19.85
C ASN A 2 25.78 -26.89 19.64
N GLU A 3 25.56 -26.38 18.42
CA GLU A 3 25.80 -24.98 18.07
C GLU A 3 24.95 -24.00 18.90
N PHE A 4 23.78 -24.46 19.39
CA PHE A 4 22.92 -23.65 20.25
C PHE A 4 23.51 -23.45 21.64
N LYS A 5 24.28 -24.41 22.17
CA LYS A 5 24.86 -24.33 23.52
C LYS A 5 25.84 -23.15 23.67
N GLU A 6 26.68 -22.90 22.68
CA GLU A 6 27.57 -21.73 22.71
C GLU A 6 26.84 -20.42 22.42
N ARG A 7 25.85 -20.45 21.52
CA ARG A 7 25.05 -19.27 21.17
C ARG A 7 24.23 -18.76 22.36
N TYR A 8 23.64 -19.66 23.13
CA TYR A 8 22.70 -19.35 24.20
C TYR A 8 23.34 -18.83 25.49
N LYS A 9 24.65 -19.02 25.67
CA LYS A 9 25.42 -18.31 26.71
C LYS A 9 25.33 -16.78 26.58
N SER A 10 25.18 -16.27 25.37
CA SER A 10 25.04 -14.82 25.11
C SER A 10 23.60 -14.30 25.25
N PHE A 11 22.61 -15.18 25.39
CA PHE A 11 21.20 -14.80 25.43
C PHE A 11 20.81 -14.32 26.82
N SER A 12 19.84 -13.41 26.88
CA SER A 12 19.24 -13.00 28.15
C SER A 12 18.37 -14.13 28.72
N ASN A 13 18.12 -14.10 30.03
CA ASN A 13 17.22 -15.06 30.69
C ASN A 13 15.82 -15.05 30.05
N ILE A 14 15.35 -13.87 29.62
CA ILE A 14 14.09 -13.71 28.90
C ILE A 14 14.17 -14.41 27.54
N ASP A 15 15.23 -14.22 26.75
CA ASP A 15 15.31 -14.86 25.43
C ASP A 15 15.40 -16.40 25.50
N LEU A 16 16.03 -16.94 26.55
CA LEU A 16 16.07 -18.39 26.80
C LEU A 16 14.69 -18.93 27.18
N LEU A 17 13.99 -18.26 28.10
CA LEU A 17 12.62 -18.64 28.49
C LEU A 17 11.64 -18.53 27.31
N ARG A 18 11.87 -17.58 26.38
CA ARG A 18 11.06 -17.44 25.15
C ARG A 18 11.15 -18.69 24.26
N ILE A 19 12.33 -19.29 24.16
CA ILE A 19 12.55 -20.50 23.35
C ILE A 19 11.84 -21.70 24.00
N ILE A 20 11.91 -21.80 25.33
CA ILE A 20 11.30 -22.91 26.10
C ILE A 20 9.77 -22.83 26.09
N GLU A 21 9.18 -21.64 26.19
CA GLU A 21 7.72 -21.48 26.18
C GLU A 21 7.09 -21.64 24.78
N ASN A 22 7.85 -21.39 23.71
CA ASN A 22 7.38 -21.51 22.33
C ASN A 22 7.91 -22.76 21.62
N LYS A 23 7.85 -23.92 22.29
CA LYS A 23 8.41 -25.21 21.78
C LYS A 23 8.04 -25.56 20.34
N SER A 24 6.86 -25.13 19.86
CA SER A 24 6.39 -25.38 18.49
C SER A 24 7.14 -24.60 17.40
N GLU A 25 7.83 -23.51 17.75
CA GLU A 25 8.53 -22.63 16.79
C GLU A 25 10.03 -22.94 16.68
N TYR A 26 10.56 -23.82 17.54
CA TYR A 26 11.99 -24.11 17.64
C TYR A 26 12.29 -25.59 17.42
N GLN A 27 13.53 -25.87 17.01
CA GLN A 27 14.02 -27.24 16.87
C GLN A 27 14.23 -27.87 18.27
N PRO A 28 13.99 -29.18 18.46
CA PRO A 28 14.14 -29.84 19.77
C PRO A 28 15.52 -29.64 20.42
N ILE A 29 16.59 -29.67 19.61
CA ILE A 29 17.99 -29.50 20.08
C ILE A 29 18.24 -28.07 20.61
N ALA A 30 17.51 -27.08 20.11
CA ALA A 30 17.54 -25.71 20.62
C ALA A 30 16.77 -25.60 21.95
N ILE A 31 15.66 -26.32 22.10
CA ILE A 31 14.90 -26.32 23.35
C ILE A 31 15.74 -26.95 24.47
N GLU A 32 16.37 -28.09 24.20
CA GLU A 32 17.24 -28.79 25.15
C GLU A 32 18.45 -27.93 25.57
N ALA A 33 19.06 -27.21 24.62
CA ALA A 33 20.15 -26.29 24.92
C ALA A 33 19.70 -25.10 25.80
N ALA A 34 18.49 -24.59 25.57
CA ALA A 34 17.93 -23.50 26.36
C ALA A 34 17.55 -23.95 27.78
N GLU A 35 16.93 -25.13 27.92
CA GLU A 35 16.62 -25.74 29.23
C GLU A 35 17.90 -25.97 30.04
N THR A 36 18.93 -26.53 29.41
CA THR A 36 20.24 -26.74 30.05
C THR A 36 20.89 -25.44 30.51
N GLU A 37 20.86 -24.39 29.70
CA GLU A 37 21.45 -23.08 30.04
C GLU A 37 20.68 -22.38 31.17
N ILE A 38 19.35 -22.48 31.20
CA ILE A 38 18.51 -21.97 32.29
C ILE A 38 18.81 -22.68 33.61
N ASP A 39 18.96 -24.01 33.57
CA ASP A 39 19.30 -24.84 34.72
C ASP A 39 20.72 -24.52 35.24
N GLU A 40 21.69 -24.33 34.33
CA GLU A 40 23.06 -23.91 34.66
C GLU A 40 23.08 -22.51 35.34
N ARG A 41 22.12 -21.62 35.03
CA ARG A 41 22.02 -20.25 35.55
C ARG A 41 21.30 -20.10 36.89
N ASN A 42 20.65 -21.15 37.41
CA ASN A 42 19.89 -21.12 38.67
C ASN A 42 18.94 -19.91 38.80
N ILE A 43 18.16 -19.65 37.76
CA ILE A 43 17.27 -18.48 37.71
C ILE A 43 16.18 -18.62 38.78
N SER A 44 15.91 -17.52 39.49
CA SER A 44 14.94 -17.52 40.58
C SER A 44 13.51 -17.69 40.07
N VAL A 45 12.63 -18.25 40.91
CA VAL A 45 11.20 -18.42 40.59
C VAL A 45 10.52 -17.07 40.31
N GLN A 46 11.01 -15.98 40.90
CA GLN A 46 10.50 -14.63 40.66
C GLN A 46 10.83 -14.12 39.25
N GLU A 47 12.08 -14.31 38.79
CA GLU A 47 12.48 -13.91 37.43
C GLU A 47 11.76 -14.73 36.34
N GLN A 48 11.45 -16.00 36.62
CA GLN A 48 10.63 -16.82 35.72
C GLN A 48 9.19 -16.28 35.62
N GLN A 49 8.61 -15.81 36.73
CA GLN A 49 7.28 -15.22 36.75
C GLN A 49 7.24 -13.86 36.04
N GLU A 50 8.25 -13.01 36.23
CA GLU A 50 8.36 -11.73 35.53
C GLU A 50 8.52 -11.90 34.02
N ALA A 51 9.37 -12.84 33.59
CA ALA A 51 9.51 -13.16 32.17
C ALA A 51 8.19 -13.65 31.57
N LYS A 52 7.43 -14.48 32.29
CA LYS A 52 6.11 -14.96 31.86
C LYS A 52 5.10 -13.83 31.69
N LEU A 53 5.06 -12.88 32.63
CA LEU A 53 4.20 -11.69 32.54
C LEU A 53 4.55 -10.81 31.33
N ILE A 54 5.85 -10.64 31.03
CA ILE A 54 6.31 -9.91 29.84
C ILE A 54 5.84 -10.63 28.57
N PHE A 55 5.92 -11.96 28.51
CA PHE A 55 5.45 -12.72 27.35
C PHE A 55 3.94 -12.66 27.14
N ASP A 56 3.17 -12.80 28.21
CA ASP A 56 1.71 -12.73 28.11
C ASP A 56 1.29 -11.35 27.59
N LYS A 57 1.95 -10.28 28.04
CA LYS A 57 1.74 -8.92 27.55
C LYS A 57 2.16 -8.74 26.09
N GLU A 58 3.34 -9.23 25.67
CA GLU A 58 3.79 -9.18 24.26
C GLU A 58 2.85 -9.96 23.33
N LYS A 59 2.37 -11.12 23.79
CA LYS A 59 1.46 -11.99 23.04
C LYS A 59 0.07 -11.36 22.91
N GLU A 60 -0.41 -10.72 23.98
CA GLU A 60 -1.66 -9.97 23.98
C GLU A 60 -1.57 -8.74 23.07
N GLU A 61 -0.47 -7.99 23.10
CA GLU A 61 -0.23 -6.87 22.18
C GLU A 61 -0.14 -7.31 20.71
N LYS A 62 0.54 -8.43 20.42
CA LYS A 62 0.60 -9.00 19.07
C LYS A 62 -0.78 -9.48 18.61
N LYS A 63 -1.55 -10.14 19.48
CA LYS A 63 -2.95 -10.53 19.19
C LYS A 63 -3.82 -9.30 18.94
N LEU A 64 -3.76 -8.29 19.80
CA LEU A 64 -4.50 -7.03 19.62
C LEU A 64 -4.12 -6.32 18.31
N LYS A 65 -2.83 -6.29 17.93
CA LYS A 65 -2.39 -5.73 16.64
C LYS A 65 -2.89 -6.56 15.46
N PHE A 66 -2.86 -7.89 15.56
CA PHE A 66 -3.37 -8.79 14.52
C PHE A 66 -4.89 -8.70 14.39
N GLU A 67 -5.62 -8.68 15.49
CA GLU A 67 -7.08 -8.51 15.54
C GLU A 67 -7.50 -7.13 15.01
N LYS A 68 -6.80 -6.05 15.37
CA LYS A 68 -7.03 -4.72 14.79
C LYS A 68 -6.80 -4.73 13.27
N LYS A 69 -5.72 -5.35 12.78
CA LYS A 69 -5.46 -5.49 11.34
C LYS A 69 -6.53 -6.35 10.64
N ALA A 70 -6.95 -7.45 11.27
CA ALA A 70 -7.97 -8.35 10.74
C ALA A 70 -9.38 -7.74 10.77
N ALA A 71 -9.70 -6.92 11.78
CA ALA A 71 -10.95 -6.17 11.87
C ALA A 71 -11.03 -5.09 10.79
N ILE A 72 -9.93 -4.37 10.54
CA ILE A 72 -9.81 -3.45 9.40
C ILE A 72 -10.00 -4.22 8.08
N GLY A 73 -9.36 -5.39 7.93
CA GLY A 73 -9.51 -6.25 6.75
C GLY A 73 -10.94 -6.73 6.51
N ARG A 74 -11.68 -7.08 7.57
CA ARG A 74 -13.11 -7.46 7.50
C ARG A 74 -14.00 -6.30 7.05
N ASN A 75 -13.83 -5.12 7.67
CA ASN A 75 -14.58 -3.92 7.30
C ASN A 75 -14.31 -3.50 5.83
N VAL A 76 -13.06 -3.63 5.37
CA VAL A 76 -12.70 -3.37 3.96
C VAL A 76 -13.33 -4.40 3.03
N LYS A 77 -13.35 -5.68 3.41
CA LYS A 77 -13.96 -6.76 2.62
C LYS A 77 -15.47 -6.57 2.48
N GLU A 78 -16.17 -6.14 3.53
CA GLU A 78 -17.60 -5.83 3.48
C GLU A 78 -17.91 -4.64 2.56
N VAL A 79 -17.13 -3.57 2.63
CA VAL A 79 -17.25 -2.43 1.70
C VAL A 79 -16.96 -2.86 0.26
N PHE A 80 -15.96 -3.72 0.05
CA PHE A 80 -15.62 -4.24 -1.29
C PHE A 80 -16.69 -5.18 -1.85
N MET A 81 -17.29 -6.04 -1.02
CA MET A 81 -18.41 -6.90 -1.42
C MET A 81 -19.66 -6.09 -1.76
N GLY A 82 -20.00 -5.04 -1.00
CA GLY A 82 -21.11 -4.14 -1.35
C GLY A 82 -20.90 -3.39 -2.68
N VAL A 83 -19.64 -3.04 -2.99
CA VAL A 83 -19.27 -2.48 -4.31
C VAL A 83 -19.37 -3.55 -5.41
N PHE A 84 -18.94 -4.79 -5.15
CA PHE A 84 -18.99 -5.88 -6.12
C PHE A 84 -20.44 -6.32 -6.43
N GLU A 85 -21.33 -6.35 -5.43
CA GLU A 85 -22.77 -6.59 -5.59
C GLU A 85 -23.47 -5.48 -6.39
N THR A 86 -22.97 -4.24 -6.29
CA THR A 86 -23.43 -3.13 -7.14
C THR A 86 -23.05 -3.34 -8.62
N ILE A 87 -22.02 -4.14 -8.89
CA ILE A 87 -21.53 -4.53 -10.21
C ILE A 87 -21.94 -5.99 -10.50
N HIS A 88 -23.18 -6.37 -10.17
CA HIS A 88 -23.73 -7.62 -10.68
C HIS A 88 -23.67 -7.61 -12.22
N PRO A 89 -23.01 -8.60 -12.87
CA PRO A 89 -22.85 -8.66 -14.32
C PRO A 89 -24.14 -8.99 -15.09
N ILE A 90 -25.30 -8.99 -14.41
CA ILE A 90 -26.63 -9.31 -14.94
C ILE A 90 -27.61 -8.19 -14.52
N GLN A 91 -27.30 -6.94 -14.82
CA GLN A 91 -28.32 -5.89 -14.90
C GLN A 91 -28.66 -5.71 -16.37
N GLU A 92 -29.91 -6.01 -16.74
CA GLU A 92 -30.45 -5.86 -18.11
C GLU A 92 -30.45 -4.40 -18.61
N SER A 93 -30.10 -3.43 -17.75
CA SER A 93 -29.95 -2.02 -18.09
C SER A 93 -28.55 -1.53 -17.80
N SER A 94 -27.98 -0.74 -18.72
CA SER A 94 -26.70 -0.07 -18.51
C SER A 94 -26.73 0.72 -17.20
N PRO A 95 -25.69 0.62 -16.34
CA PRO A 95 -25.68 1.32 -15.06
C PRO A 95 -25.85 2.82 -15.26
N SER A 96 -26.73 3.44 -14.46
CA SER A 96 -27.01 4.87 -14.59
C SER A 96 -25.75 5.70 -14.37
N THR A 97 -25.68 6.85 -15.03
CA THR A 97 -24.57 7.80 -14.91
C THR A 97 -24.27 8.17 -13.46
N GLU A 98 -25.31 8.32 -12.64
CA GLU A 98 -25.15 8.60 -11.22
C GLU A 98 -24.49 7.45 -10.46
N LYS A 99 -24.87 6.20 -10.75
CA LYS A 99 -24.23 5.02 -10.16
C LYS A 99 -22.74 4.97 -10.53
N LEU A 100 -22.38 5.25 -11.78
CA LEU A 100 -20.98 5.29 -12.23
C LEU A 100 -20.17 6.37 -11.52
N ILE A 101 -20.72 7.59 -11.40
CA ILE A 101 -20.07 8.70 -10.69
C ILE A 101 -19.91 8.36 -9.20
N ARG A 102 -20.95 7.81 -8.56
CA ARG A 102 -20.93 7.42 -7.15
C ARG A 102 -19.92 6.31 -6.89
N LEU A 103 -19.92 5.26 -7.72
CA LEU A 103 -18.96 4.17 -7.66
C LEU A 103 -17.53 4.68 -7.77
N THR A 104 -17.25 5.51 -8.79
CA THR A 104 -15.93 6.12 -9.00
C THR A 104 -15.52 6.95 -7.77
N THR A 105 -16.43 7.77 -7.23
CA THR A 105 -16.16 8.58 -6.04
C THR A 105 -15.86 7.73 -4.82
N ILE A 106 -16.60 6.64 -4.59
CA ILE A 106 -16.38 5.72 -3.47
C ILE A 106 -15.03 5.03 -3.62
N VAL A 107 -14.75 4.44 -4.79
CA VAL A 107 -13.50 3.72 -5.04
C VAL A 107 -12.30 4.64 -4.84
N PHE A 108 -12.28 5.81 -5.46
CA PHE A 108 -11.17 6.75 -5.30
C PHE A 108 -11.14 7.41 -3.91
N GLY A 109 -12.29 7.55 -3.24
CA GLY A 109 -12.38 8.03 -1.86
C GLY A 109 -11.74 7.05 -0.87
N VAL A 110 -12.03 5.76 -1.00
CA VAL A 110 -11.40 4.70 -0.20
C VAL A 110 -9.89 4.65 -0.48
N ILE A 111 -9.47 4.69 -1.75
CA ILE A 111 -8.05 4.72 -2.11
C ILE A 111 -7.37 5.96 -1.51
N THR A 112 -8.03 7.12 -1.54
CA THR A 112 -7.54 8.37 -0.96
C THR A 112 -7.31 8.23 0.54
N ILE A 113 -8.31 7.75 1.28
CA ILE A 113 -8.22 7.58 2.74
C ILE A 113 -7.11 6.56 3.07
N ALA A 114 -7.05 5.44 2.35
CA ALA A 114 -6.03 4.41 2.57
C ALA A 114 -4.61 4.93 2.31
N LYS A 115 -4.41 5.70 1.22
CA LYS A 115 -3.12 6.34 0.93
C LYS A 115 -2.73 7.36 1.98
N LEU A 116 -3.65 8.25 2.36
CA LEU A 116 -3.40 9.25 3.39
C LEU A 116 -3.03 8.59 4.71
N PHE A 117 -3.74 7.54 5.12
CA PHE A 117 -3.44 6.83 6.36
C PHE A 117 -2.07 6.12 6.32
N LYS A 118 -1.77 5.42 5.22
CA LYS A 118 -0.50 4.69 5.05
C LYS A 118 0.71 5.60 5.09
N GLU A 119 0.62 6.75 4.42
CA GLU A 119 1.74 7.68 4.26
C GLU A 119 1.72 8.82 5.30
N MET A 120 0.74 8.85 6.22
CA MET A 120 0.58 9.91 7.22
C MET A 120 1.84 10.07 8.08
N GLY A 121 2.50 8.96 8.45
CA GLY A 121 3.73 9.01 9.24
C GLY A 121 4.85 9.75 8.50
N PHE A 122 4.98 9.51 7.19
CA PHE A 122 5.95 10.20 6.36
C PHE A 122 5.60 11.69 6.20
N VAL A 123 4.32 12.04 6.00
CA VAL A 123 3.88 13.43 5.93
C VAL A 123 4.14 14.17 7.25
N LEU A 124 3.80 13.57 8.40
CA LEU A 124 4.05 14.18 9.71
C LEU A 124 5.54 14.38 9.97
N TYR A 125 6.37 13.44 9.56
CA TYR A 125 7.81 13.54 9.65
C TYR A 125 8.39 14.63 8.73
N LEU A 126 7.87 14.77 7.52
CA LEU A 126 8.22 15.88 6.62
C LEU A 126 7.88 17.24 7.26
N LEU A 127 6.77 17.32 7.99
CA LEU A 127 6.28 18.53 8.65
C LEU A 127 6.93 18.82 10.00
N SER A 128 7.59 17.85 10.65
CA SER A 128 8.23 18.04 11.96
C SER A 128 9.49 18.90 11.89
N GLY A 129 9.99 19.19 10.68
CA GLY A 129 11.21 19.99 10.48
C GLY A 129 12.50 19.19 10.62
N ASP A 130 12.40 17.88 10.92
CA ASP A 130 13.56 16.99 11.06
C ASP A 130 14.18 16.61 9.70
N PHE A 131 13.44 16.80 8.59
CA PHE A 131 13.85 16.37 7.25
C PHE A 131 14.65 17.41 6.45
N GLY A 132 14.88 18.60 7.02
CA GLY A 132 15.64 19.69 6.38
C GLY A 132 14.82 20.96 6.14
N SER A 133 15.40 21.91 5.41
CA SER A 133 14.75 23.18 5.07
C SER A 133 13.58 22.96 4.11
N TRP A 134 12.49 23.70 4.32
CA TRP A 134 11.39 23.79 3.36
C TRP A 134 11.89 24.33 2.02
N ASP A 135 12.01 23.45 1.04
CA ASP A 135 12.37 23.78 -0.34
C ASP A 135 11.28 23.34 -1.33
N LEU A 136 11.56 23.48 -2.63
CA LEU A 136 10.62 23.10 -3.69
C LEU A 136 10.33 21.58 -3.68
N SER A 137 11.28 20.75 -3.24
CA SER A 137 11.14 19.29 -3.21
C SER A 137 10.13 18.85 -2.17
N VAL A 138 10.04 19.54 -1.03
CA VAL A 138 8.97 19.32 -0.03
C VAL A 138 7.59 19.53 -0.67
N LEU A 139 7.43 20.59 -1.47
CA LEU A 139 6.17 20.87 -2.16
C LEU A 139 5.83 19.81 -3.21
N GLU A 140 6.83 19.33 -3.95
CA GLU A 140 6.67 18.23 -4.92
C GLU A 140 6.17 16.94 -4.23
N VAL A 141 6.72 16.62 -3.06
CA VAL A 141 6.31 15.47 -2.25
C VAL A 141 4.88 15.63 -1.72
N LEU A 142 4.50 16.83 -1.27
CA LEU A 142 3.17 17.10 -0.72
C LEU A 142 2.09 17.23 -1.81
N LEU A 143 2.47 17.55 -3.04
CA LEU A 143 1.53 17.84 -4.13
C LEU A 143 0.55 16.67 -4.39
N PRO A 144 0.98 15.39 -4.51
CA PRO A 144 0.06 14.26 -4.65
C PRO A 144 -0.92 14.11 -3.48
N PHE A 145 -0.48 14.43 -2.25
CA PHE A 145 -1.31 14.36 -1.04
C PHE A 145 -2.41 15.41 -1.01
N ILE A 146 -2.27 16.50 -1.76
CA ILE A 146 -3.31 17.53 -1.87
C ILE A 146 -4.13 17.32 -3.14
N LEU A 147 -3.46 17.09 -4.28
CA LEU A 147 -4.12 16.98 -5.58
C LEU A 147 -5.05 15.77 -5.66
N PHE A 148 -4.63 14.60 -5.20
CA PHE A 148 -5.43 13.39 -5.35
C PHE A 148 -6.71 13.39 -4.50
N PRO A 149 -6.68 13.78 -3.20
CA PRO A 149 -7.92 13.98 -2.45
C PRO A 149 -8.80 15.08 -3.02
N SER A 150 -8.21 16.20 -3.45
CA SER A 150 -8.96 17.31 -4.05
C SER A 150 -9.64 16.89 -5.34
N ALA A 151 -8.95 16.14 -6.20
CA ALA A 151 -9.51 15.59 -7.43
C ALA A 151 -10.72 14.71 -7.14
N THR A 152 -10.59 13.78 -6.18
CA THR A 152 -11.65 12.86 -5.77
C THR A 152 -12.86 13.60 -5.17
N LEU A 153 -12.61 14.55 -4.26
CA LEU A 153 -13.67 15.34 -3.63
C LEU A 153 -14.40 16.20 -4.66
N LEU A 154 -13.67 16.96 -5.48
CA LEU A 154 -14.25 17.82 -6.50
C LEU A 154 -14.98 17.02 -7.57
N PHE A 155 -14.51 15.80 -7.88
CA PHE A 155 -15.22 14.87 -8.74
C PHE A 155 -16.56 14.47 -8.11
N GLY A 156 -16.57 14.01 -6.85
CA GLY A 156 -17.80 13.68 -6.13
C GLY A 156 -18.80 14.86 -6.04
N LEU A 157 -18.29 16.09 -5.92
CA LEU A 157 -19.06 17.34 -5.93
C LEU A 157 -19.50 17.80 -7.34
N ARG A 158 -19.29 16.97 -8.36
CA ARG A 158 -19.66 17.22 -9.76
C ARG A 158 -19.05 18.50 -10.35
N LYS A 159 -17.85 18.88 -9.90
CA LYS A 159 -17.14 20.06 -10.41
C LYS A 159 -16.32 19.68 -11.64
N LYS A 160 -16.40 20.51 -12.70
CA LYS A 160 -15.65 20.34 -13.96
C LYS A 160 -14.16 20.09 -13.72
N ILE A 161 -13.57 20.85 -12.80
CA ILE A 161 -12.16 20.71 -12.43
C ILE A 161 -11.84 19.36 -11.78
N GLY A 162 -12.76 18.78 -11.01
CA GLY A 162 -12.59 17.47 -10.40
C GLY A 162 -12.50 16.36 -11.45
N TRP A 163 -13.33 16.42 -12.50
CA TRP A 163 -13.23 15.53 -13.65
C TRP A 163 -11.89 15.68 -14.37
N ILE A 164 -11.44 16.91 -14.60
CA ILE A 164 -10.15 17.17 -15.28
C ILE A 164 -9.00 16.59 -14.46
N LEU A 165 -8.94 16.87 -13.15
CA LEU A 165 -7.87 16.40 -12.28
C LEU A 165 -7.86 14.88 -12.17
N LEU A 166 -9.02 14.23 -11.96
CA LEU A 166 -9.10 12.79 -11.83
C LEU A 166 -8.74 12.08 -13.16
N THR A 167 -9.23 12.60 -14.29
CA THR A 167 -8.88 12.06 -15.62
C THR A 167 -7.39 12.21 -15.91
N SER A 168 -6.79 13.35 -15.54
CA SER A 168 -5.36 13.58 -15.72
C SER A 168 -4.53 12.63 -14.86
N TYR A 169 -4.90 12.46 -13.58
CA TYR A 169 -4.27 11.52 -12.67
C TYR A 169 -4.34 10.08 -13.18
N LEU A 170 -5.50 9.64 -13.67
CA LEU A 170 -5.65 8.28 -14.20
C LEU A 170 -4.85 8.07 -15.48
N THR A 171 -4.82 9.08 -16.35
CA THR A 171 -4.01 9.05 -17.58
C THR A 171 -2.53 8.96 -17.24
N TYR A 172 -2.05 9.82 -16.33
CA TYR A 172 -0.69 9.78 -15.80
C TYR A 172 -0.36 8.40 -15.22
N SER A 173 -1.25 7.85 -14.39
CA SER A 173 -1.04 6.55 -13.75
C SER A 173 -0.96 5.42 -14.78
N ALA A 174 -1.84 5.43 -15.79
CA ALA A 174 -1.83 4.43 -16.86
C ALA A 174 -0.54 4.49 -17.69
N VAL A 175 -0.13 5.68 -18.14
CA VAL A 175 1.11 5.87 -18.93
C VAL A 175 2.34 5.51 -18.11
N SER A 176 2.40 5.92 -16.84
CA SER A 176 3.49 5.56 -15.94
C SER A 176 3.58 4.05 -15.72
N THR A 177 2.43 3.39 -15.53
CA THR A 177 2.35 1.93 -15.38
C THR A 177 2.80 1.21 -16.65
N LEU A 178 2.48 1.74 -17.84
CA LEU A 178 2.99 1.21 -19.11
C LEU A 178 4.52 1.34 -19.20
N GLY A 179 5.07 2.50 -18.82
CA GLY A 179 6.51 2.72 -18.79
C GLY A 179 7.22 1.77 -17.83
N LEU A 180 6.70 1.62 -16.61
CA LEU A 180 7.21 0.67 -15.62
C LEU A 180 7.08 -0.79 -16.06
N LEU A 181 5.99 -1.15 -16.74
CA LEU A 181 5.81 -2.48 -17.31
C LEU A 181 6.92 -2.77 -18.34
N PHE A 182 7.19 -1.83 -19.24
CA PHE A 182 8.24 -1.98 -20.25
C PHE A 182 9.63 -2.06 -19.62
N LEU A 183 9.92 -1.23 -18.62
CA LEU A 183 11.15 -1.30 -17.84
C LEU A 183 11.31 -2.66 -17.17
N ASN A 184 10.28 -3.13 -16.46
CA ASN A 184 10.32 -4.39 -15.74
C ASN A 184 10.42 -5.60 -16.68
N TRP A 185 9.83 -5.51 -17.87
CA TRP A 185 9.96 -6.54 -18.91
C TRP A 185 11.39 -6.66 -19.43
N ASN A 186 12.09 -5.53 -19.58
CA ASN A 186 13.45 -5.48 -20.09
C ASN A 186 14.53 -5.54 -18.99
N SER A 187 14.13 -5.63 -17.72
CA SER A 187 15.06 -5.67 -16.59
C SER A 187 15.58 -7.09 -16.39
N GLU A 188 16.89 -7.28 -16.55
CA GLU A 188 17.54 -8.54 -16.18
C GLU A 188 17.74 -8.65 -14.65
N PRO A 189 17.69 -9.86 -14.07
CA PRO A 189 18.07 -10.06 -12.68
C PRO A 189 19.50 -9.57 -12.45
N SER A 190 19.73 -8.86 -11.36
CA SER A 190 21.08 -8.36 -11.03
C SER A 190 22.09 -9.49 -10.80
N GLY A 191 21.61 -10.72 -10.54
CA GLY A 191 22.45 -11.86 -10.22
C GLY A 191 23.04 -11.80 -8.81
N ILE A 192 22.71 -10.76 -8.03
CA ILE A 192 23.16 -10.55 -6.66
C ILE A 192 21.96 -10.77 -5.73
N PRO A 193 21.87 -11.90 -5.01
CA PRO A 193 20.71 -12.24 -4.17
C PRO A 193 20.35 -11.18 -3.12
N ALA A 194 21.38 -10.49 -2.58
CA ALA A 194 21.17 -9.41 -1.62
C ALA A 194 20.45 -8.19 -2.22
N LEU A 195 20.77 -7.81 -3.46
CA LEU A 195 20.09 -6.72 -4.16
C LEU A 195 18.66 -7.12 -4.54
N GLU A 196 18.45 -8.35 -4.99
CA GLU A 196 17.13 -8.86 -5.36
C GLU A 196 16.18 -8.92 -4.15
N SER A 197 16.69 -9.21 -2.96
CA SER A 197 15.91 -9.15 -1.73
C SER A 197 15.53 -7.73 -1.31
N LEU A 198 16.37 -6.73 -1.61
CA LEU A 198 16.11 -5.32 -1.27
C LEU A 198 15.18 -4.66 -2.28
N PHE A 199 15.25 -5.07 -3.55
CA PHE A 199 14.47 -4.54 -4.65
C PHE A 199 13.70 -5.66 -5.36
N PRO A 200 12.68 -6.24 -4.70
CA PRO A 200 11.92 -7.32 -5.29
C PRO A 200 11.25 -6.85 -6.58
N GLN A 201 11.46 -7.60 -7.66
CA GLN A 201 10.80 -7.32 -8.93
C GLN A 201 9.28 -7.45 -8.77
N THR A 202 8.56 -6.44 -9.25
CA THR A 202 7.09 -6.48 -9.25
C THR A 202 6.62 -7.41 -10.36
N SER A 203 5.65 -8.27 -10.05
CA SER A 203 5.12 -9.21 -11.04
C SER A 203 4.47 -8.49 -12.24
N LEU A 204 4.62 -9.03 -13.45
CA LEU A 204 3.98 -8.49 -14.66
C LEU A 204 2.45 -8.43 -14.52
N ILE A 205 1.85 -9.38 -13.81
CA ILE A 205 0.42 -9.44 -13.54
C ILE A 205 -0.05 -8.19 -12.79
N THR A 206 0.74 -7.70 -11.82
CA THR A 206 0.41 -6.49 -11.07
C THR A 206 0.22 -5.29 -12.00
N TYR A 207 1.14 -5.10 -12.94
CA TYR A 207 1.05 -4.02 -13.92
C TYR A 207 -0.16 -4.17 -14.86
N ILE A 208 -0.44 -5.40 -15.34
CA ILE A 208 -1.61 -5.66 -16.19
C ILE A 208 -2.91 -5.31 -15.45
N VAL A 209 -3.04 -5.74 -14.19
CA VAL A 209 -4.22 -5.42 -13.35
C VAL A 209 -4.34 -3.92 -13.14
N MET A 210 -3.24 -3.20 -12.89
CA MET A 210 -3.23 -1.75 -12.75
C MET A 210 -3.65 -1.04 -14.05
N LEU A 211 -3.19 -1.51 -15.21
CA LEU A 211 -3.59 -0.95 -16.51
C LEU A 211 -5.07 -1.15 -16.80
N LEU A 212 -5.60 -2.33 -16.50
CA LEU A 212 -7.03 -2.60 -16.62
C LEU A 212 -7.84 -1.72 -15.66
N PHE A 213 -7.36 -1.52 -14.44
CA PHE A 213 -7.98 -0.64 -13.46
C PHE A 213 -8.02 0.82 -13.96
N TYR A 214 -6.87 1.40 -14.34
CA TYR A 214 -6.82 2.78 -14.82
C TYR A 214 -7.55 2.97 -16.14
N GLY A 215 -7.33 2.08 -17.11
CA GLY A 215 -7.99 2.10 -18.41
C GLY A 215 -9.51 1.93 -18.30
N GLY A 216 -9.98 1.08 -17.40
CA GLY A 216 -11.40 0.90 -17.09
C GLY A 216 -12.05 2.18 -16.57
N PHE A 217 -11.42 2.85 -15.60
CA PHE A 217 -11.94 4.12 -15.10
C PHE A 217 -11.84 5.27 -16.10
N ILE A 218 -10.77 5.36 -16.89
CA ILE A 218 -10.69 6.32 -18.01
C ILE A 218 -11.85 6.08 -18.98
N SER A 219 -12.11 4.82 -19.33
CA SER A 219 -13.21 4.42 -20.22
C SER A 219 -14.59 4.83 -19.67
N ILE A 220 -14.79 4.75 -18.35
CA ILE A 220 -16.00 5.26 -17.67
C ILE A 220 -16.07 6.79 -17.77
N LEU A 221 -14.97 7.49 -17.50
CA LEU A 221 -14.95 8.96 -17.46
C LEU A 221 -15.16 9.62 -18.81
N ILE A 222 -14.76 8.96 -19.91
CA ILE A 222 -14.95 9.47 -21.28
C ILE A 222 -16.35 9.19 -21.85
N LYS A 223 -17.19 8.39 -21.17
CA LYS A 223 -18.58 8.15 -21.58
C LYS A 223 -19.33 9.48 -21.70
N ALA A 224 -20.14 9.61 -22.74
CA ALA A 224 -20.82 10.87 -23.07
C ALA A 224 -21.70 11.35 -21.90
N GLU A 225 -22.40 10.42 -21.24
CA GLU A 225 -23.31 10.71 -20.14
C GLU A 225 -22.57 11.23 -18.90
N VAL A 226 -21.41 10.63 -18.60
CA VAL A 226 -20.55 11.09 -17.50
C VAL A 226 -20.01 12.47 -17.83
N LYS A 227 -19.41 12.68 -19.01
CA LYS A 227 -18.89 13.99 -19.43
C LYS A 227 -19.95 15.10 -19.39
N ASN A 228 -21.17 14.81 -19.84
CA ASN A 228 -22.28 15.75 -19.82
C ASN A 228 -22.63 16.18 -18.39
N SER A 229 -22.53 15.28 -17.41
CA SER A 229 -22.76 15.60 -15.98
C SER A 229 -21.76 16.61 -15.40
N TYR A 230 -20.62 16.83 -16.07
CA TYR A 230 -19.58 17.79 -15.68
C TYR A 230 -19.44 18.96 -16.65
N ASN A 231 -20.33 19.09 -17.65
CA ASN A 231 -20.21 20.06 -18.74
C ASN A 231 -18.85 19.97 -19.47
N ILE A 232 -18.40 18.74 -19.75
CA ILE A 232 -17.16 18.45 -20.47
C ILE A 232 -17.48 18.14 -21.93
N GLU A 233 -16.98 18.97 -22.84
CA GLU A 233 -17.02 18.69 -24.28
C GLU A 233 -16.00 17.61 -24.66
N SER A 234 -16.28 16.86 -25.73
CA SER A 234 -15.35 15.86 -26.27
C SER A 234 -13.97 16.45 -26.62
N LYS A 235 -13.93 17.69 -27.11
CA LYS A 235 -12.65 18.40 -27.37
C LYS A 235 -11.86 18.64 -26.09
N THR A 236 -12.54 19.00 -24.99
CA THR A 236 -11.89 19.19 -23.68
C THR A 236 -11.35 17.86 -23.16
N SER A 237 -12.14 16.79 -23.24
CA SER A 237 -11.72 15.44 -22.84
C SER A 237 -10.47 14.98 -23.59
N LEU A 238 -10.44 15.14 -24.92
CA LEU A 238 -9.28 14.74 -25.73
C LEU A 238 -8.05 15.58 -25.40
N LYS A 239 -8.20 16.89 -25.22
CA LYS A 239 -7.11 17.78 -24.79
C LYS A 239 -6.56 17.40 -23.43
N THR A 240 -7.41 17.11 -22.45
CA THR A 240 -6.99 16.70 -21.11
C THR A 240 -6.18 15.41 -21.15
N ILE A 241 -6.66 14.38 -21.86
CA ILE A 241 -5.95 13.10 -22.00
C ILE A 241 -4.64 13.32 -22.76
N GLY A 242 -4.67 13.96 -23.94
CA GLY A 242 -3.49 14.19 -24.76
C GLY A 242 -2.41 14.99 -24.05
N PHE A 243 -2.79 16.09 -23.37
CA PHE A 243 -1.86 16.86 -22.56
C PHE A 243 -1.27 16.04 -21.42
N SER A 244 -2.09 15.24 -20.72
CA SER A 244 -1.61 14.39 -19.64
C SER A 244 -0.63 13.33 -20.13
N VAL A 245 -0.88 12.70 -21.28
CA VAL A 245 0.05 11.75 -21.90
C VAL A 245 1.38 12.43 -22.21
N VAL A 246 1.37 13.57 -22.91
CA VAL A 246 2.59 14.30 -23.31
C VAL A 246 3.37 14.75 -22.08
N ALA A 247 2.71 15.34 -21.08
CA ALA A 247 3.34 15.77 -19.84
C ALA A 247 3.96 14.59 -19.08
N THR A 248 3.25 13.44 -19.03
CA THR A 248 3.76 12.23 -18.37
C THR A 248 4.98 11.66 -19.10
N LEU A 249 4.94 11.58 -20.43
CA LEU A 249 6.08 11.13 -21.22
C LEU A 249 7.30 12.05 -21.08
N PHE A 250 7.08 13.36 -20.97
CA PHE A 250 8.15 14.32 -20.72
C PHE A 250 8.79 14.11 -19.34
N LEU A 251 7.97 13.96 -18.29
CA LEU A 251 8.43 13.68 -16.93
C LEU A 251 9.20 12.36 -16.86
N ILE A 252 8.62 11.28 -17.39
CA ILE A 252 9.25 9.95 -17.36
C ILE A 252 10.50 9.94 -18.23
N GLY A 253 10.44 10.49 -19.44
CA GLY A 253 11.55 10.55 -20.37
C GLY A 253 12.78 11.23 -19.79
N SER A 254 12.59 12.26 -18.96
CA SER A 254 13.72 12.92 -18.28
C SER A 254 14.54 11.97 -17.42
N TYR A 255 13.93 10.96 -16.79
CA TYR A 255 14.62 9.94 -16.00
C TYR A 255 15.37 8.89 -16.83
N PHE A 256 15.05 8.76 -18.13
CA PHE A 256 15.72 7.81 -19.02
C PHE A 256 16.97 8.38 -19.70
N PHE A 257 17.08 9.71 -19.78
CA PHE A 257 18.19 10.39 -20.46
C PHE A 257 19.20 11.03 -19.51
N THR A 258 18.99 10.89 -18.19
CA THR A 258 19.97 11.18 -17.13
C THR A 258 20.58 9.90 -16.60
#